data_AF-A0A124EQD0-F1
#
_entry.id   AF-A0A124EQD0-F1
#
_cell.length_a   1.000
_cell.length_b   1.000
_cell.length_c   1.000
_cell.angle_alpha   90.00
_cell.angle_beta   90.00
_cell.angle_gamma   90.00
#
_symmetry.space_group_name_H-M   'P 1'
#
loop_
_entity.id
_entity.type
_entity.pdbx_description
1 polymer ?
#
loop_
_entity_poly.entity_id
_entity_poly.type
_entity_poly.pdbx_seq_one_letter_code
_entity_poly.pdbx_strand_id
1 'polypeptide(L)'
;MTVQAERTMTAPQPHDGTVSLAELLAEPDLHVDPVGAVGDVDRPIRYVYPTELADPSPYLSGAELILSVGVPVAGQPDDAIARYVTTLTDRGVAALLIGLGDVLDDLPDALIQACRANDLPLLVQRAAVPFRRIVDWAESRRAADREADAHERELGSILRWFVAGTLGVGPVESALTRYGLAAAPVTVCAFDADVHTRVHELVDRHRGAVALLDDRIVALVPQSADFDSELAVSSLVCGVAMGADAQSMASAIPEALEALHEAIRSRRTVHIDEIATLDGLLAAVPKVRLVPFVHRLLVPLVDHDRGNNSYLVASLKAFLAPHHDLSTAAAELYVHVNTLRNRLAKIAELTGANPLVEADRVNFRIALWAAHNMGMGGDPESRPEAAPPVAKPRSHNAFGSPNRSRRTPGV
;
A
#
# COMPACT_ATOMS: atom_id res chain seq x y z
N MET A 1 10.29 11.40 36.38
CA MET A 1 9.39 10.61 35.53
C MET A 1 9.04 11.51 34.35
N THR A 2 9.75 11.31 33.25
CA THR A 2 9.78 12.20 32.09
C THR A 2 8.61 11.85 31.19
N VAL A 3 7.70 12.80 30.96
CA VAL A 3 6.62 12.67 29.99
C VAL A 3 7.24 12.84 28.60
N GLN A 4 7.33 11.75 27.83
CA GLN A 4 7.67 11.82 26.42
C GLN A 4 6.50 12.48 25.69
N ALA A 5 6.77 13.61 25.04
CA ALA A 5 5.88 14.21 24.07
C ALA A 5 5.81 13.27 22.86
N GLU A 6 4.63 12.69 22.63
CA GLU A 6 4.30 12.02 21.38
C GLU A 6 4.41 13.03 20.24
N ARG A 7 5.38 12.80 19.34
CA ARG A 7 5.40 13.41 18.02
C ARG A 7 4.17 12.91 17.28
N THR A 8 3.12 13.72 17.24
CA THR A 8 2.01 13.53 16.31
C THR A 8 2.59 13.59 14.90
N MET A 9 2.78 12.43 14.27
CA MET A 9 3.01 12.35 12.84
C MET A 9 1.73 12.82 12.15
N THR A 10 1.73 14.09 11.74
CA THR A 10 0.74 14.62 10.81
C THR A 10 0.79 13.74 9.56
N ALA A 11 -0.34 13.16 9.18
CA ALA A 11 -0.46 12.44 7.92
C ALA A 11 0.09 13.33 6.77
N PRO A 12 0.81 12.77 5.78
CA PRO A 12 1.28 13.54 4.64
C PRO A 12 0.08 14.24 4.01
N GLN A 13 0.06 15.57 4.09
CA GLN A 13 -1.00 16.35 3.45
C GLN A 13 -0.77 16.31 1.93
N PRO A 14 -1.84 16.33 1.13
CA PRO A 14 -1.71 16.36 -0.33
C PRO A 14 -0.87 17.58 -0.72
N HIS A 15 0.02 17.37 -1.69
CA HIS A 15 0.99 18.32 -2.24
C HIS A 15 0.46 19.78 -2.28
N ASP A 16 0.96 20.65 -1.41
CA ASP A 16 0.62 22.10 -1.41
C ASP A 16 1.49 22.90 -2.41
N GLY A 17 2.18 22.21 -3.32
CA GLY A 17 3.12 22.80 -4.28
C GLY A 17 4.47 23.20 -3.68
N THR A 18 4.80 22.70 -2.49
CA THR A 18 6.07 23.00 -1.83
C THR A 18 7.23 22.37 -2.58
N VAL A 19 8.20 23.20 -3.00
CA VAL A 19 9.46 22.76 -3.63
C VAL A 19 10.51 22.54 -2.55
N SER A 20 11.50 21.70 -2.81
CA SER A 20 12.62 21.42 -1.90
C SER A 20 13.86 22.28 -2.22
N LEU A 21 14.76 22.37 -1.25
CA LEU A 21 16.07 22.99 -1.47
C LEU A 21 16.90 22.20 -2.49
N ALA A 22 16.79 20.88 -2.52
CA ALA A 22 17.43 20.01 -3.51
C ALA A 22 17.00 20.37 -4.94
N GLU A 23 15.70 20.58 -5.18
CA GLU A 23 15.18 20.97 -6.49
C GLU A 23 15.66 22.36 -6.92
N LEU A 24 15.76 23.31 -5.99
CA LEU A 24 16.31 24.63 -6.27
C LEU A 24 17.78 24.53 -6.75
N LEU A 25 18.59 23.76 -6.02
CA LEU A 25 20.01 23.58 -6.33
C LEU A 25 20.25 22.76 -7.61
N ALA A 26 19.28 21.94 -8.01
CA ALA A 26 19.34 21.17 -9.24
C ALA A 26 18.97 21.98 -10.49
N GLU A 27 18.52 23.24 -10.36
CA GLU A 27 18.07 24.07 -11.48
C GLU A 27 19.20 25.01 -11.97
N PRO A 28 19.99 24.62 -12.99
CA PRO A 28 21.21 25.34 -13.37
C PRO A 28 20.95 26.77 -13.87
N ASP A 29 19.78 27.00 -14.47
CA ASP A 29 19.38 28.30 -15.04
C ASP A 29 19.09 29.37 -13.97
N LEU A 30 19.01 28.97 -12.69
CA LEU A 30 18.81 29.89 -11.57
C LEU A 30 20.15 30.40 -10.99
N HIS A 31 21.28 29.77 -11.33
CA HIS A 31 22.62 30.16 -10.86
C HIS A 31 22.72 30.30 -9.32
N VAL A 32 22.12 29.37 -8.59
CA VAL A 32 22.14 29.32 -7.13
C VAL A 32 23.16 28.30 -6.65
N ASP A 33 24.15 28.76 -5.90
CA ASP A 33 25.20 27.92 -5.33
C ASP A 33 25.09 27.90 -3.79
N PRO A 34 25.30 26.75 -3.13
CA PRO A 34 25.36 26.69 -1.68
C PRO A 34 26.69 27.21 -1.14
N VAL A 35 26.66 27.89 0.00
CA VAL A 35 27.85 28.39 0.71
C VAL A 35 28.28 27.37 1.78
N GLY A 36 29.09 26.40 1.35
CA GLY A 36 29.53 25.29 2.21
C GLY A 36 28.56 24.10 2.17
N ALA A 37 28.61 23.23 3.18
CA ALA A 37 27.74 22.07 3.25
C ALA A 37 26.31 22.48 3.63
N VAL A 38 25.34 22.00 2.87
CA VAL A 38 23.90 22.10 3.20
C VAL A 38 23.52 20.84 3.97
N GLY A 39 22.93 20.99 5.16
CA GLY A 39 22.53 19.87 6.00
C GLY A 39 21.34 19.11 5.42
N ASP A 40 20.14 19.65 5.60
CA ASP A 40 18.89 19.09 5.09
C ASP A 40 18.53 19.72 3.73
N VAL A 41 18.81 18.99 2.64
CA VAL A 41 18.46 19.40 1.27
C VAL A 41 17.00 19.12 0.92
N ASP A 42 16.32 18.23 1.65
CA ASP A 42 14.90 17.92 1.44
C ASP A 42 13.97 18.93 2.15
N ARG A 43 14.58 19.93 2.80
CA ARG A 43 13.87 20.98 3.55
C ARG A 43 12.87 21.70 2.64
N PRO A 44 11.59 21.82 3.06
CA PRO A 44 10.54 22.41 2.24
C PRO A 44 10.68 23.94 2.10
N ILE A 45 10.44 24.43 0.88
CA ILE A 45 10.34 25.85 0.52
C ILE A 45 8.90 26.13 0.10
N ARG A 46 8.12 26.67 1.04
CA ARG A 46 6.69 26.98 0.88
C ARG A 46 6.44 28.37 0.31
N TYR A 47 7.35 29.32 0.48
CA TYR A 47 7.29 30.62 -0.19
C TYR A 47 8.69 31.11 -0.56
N VAL A 48 8.78 31.90 -1.63
CA VAL A 48 9.99 32.64 -1.98
C VAL A 48 9.70 34.10 -1.69
N TYR A 49 10.49 34.73 -0.83
CA TYR A 49 10.18 36.04 -0.28
C TYR A 49 11.37 36.99 -0.42
N PRO A 50 11.39 37.81 -1.48
CA PRO A 50 12.37 38.88 -1.62
C PRO A 50 12.12 39.98 -0.59
N THR A 51 13.11 40.33 0.22
CA THR A 51 13.00 41.41 1.21
C THR A 51 14.36 41.98 1.60
N GLU A 52 14.38 43.28 1.87
CA GLU A 52 15.54 44.02 2.36
C GLU A 52 15.31 44.60 3.77
N LEU A 53 14.28 44.10 4.47
CA LEU A 53 13.98 44.52 5.83
C LEU A 53 15.06 44.01 6.80
N ALA A 54 15.54 44.89 7.67
CA ALA A 54 16.44 44.54 8.76
C ALA A 54 15.79 43.59 9.79
N ASP A 55 14.46 43.59 9.90
CA ASP A 55 13.68 42.62 10.66
C ASP A 55 12.43 42.21 9.85
N PRO A 56 12.49 41.09 9.11
CA PRO A 56 11.34 40.58 8.37
C PRO A 56 10.37 39.76 9.24
N SER A 57 10.64 39.53 10.53
CA SER A 57 9.90 38.60 11.37
C SER A 57 8.37 38.79 11.42
N PRO A 58 7.78 40.00 11.31
CA PRO A 58 6.33 40.15 11.29
C PRO A 58 5.64 39.51 10.08
N TYR A 59 6.39 39.24 9.01
CA TYR A 59 5.87 38.74 7.73
C TYR A 59 6.21 37.26 7.48
N LEU A 60 6.91 36.61 8.43
CA LEU A 60 7.35 35.22 8.31
C LEU A 60 6.38 34.27 9.00
N SER A 61 6.12 33.15 8.33
CA SER A 61 5.23 32.05 8.70
C SER A 61 5.93 30.68 8.76
N GLY A 62 7.18 30.60 8.31
CA GLY A 62 7.99 29.39 8.27
C GLY A 62 8.09 28.80 6.86
N ALA A 63 9.17 28.05 6.63
CA ALA A 63 9.50 27.42 5.35
C ALA A 63 9.68 28.40 4.17
N GLU A 64 10.03 29.67 4.42
CA GLU A 64 10.35 30.62 3.35
C GLU A 64 11.81 30.51 2.89
N LEU A 65 12.05 30.72 1.60
CA LEU A 65 13.35 31.10 1.05
C LEU A 65 13.42 32.63 1.00
N ILE A 66 14.32 33.22 1.79
CA ILE A 66 14.53 34.68 1.80
C ILE A 66 15.52 35.05 0.71
N LEU A 67 15.15 35.98 -0.16
CA LEU A 67 16.05 36.55 -1.17
C LEU A 67 16.42 37.98 -0.76
N SER A 68 17.71 38.31 -0.72
CA SER A 68 18.19 39.65 -0.43
C SER A 68 19.43 39.96 -1.26
N VAL A 69 19.62 41.21 -1.65
CA VAL A 69 20.90 41.66 -2.24
C VAL A 69 21.96 41.98 -1.18
N GLY A 70 21.62 41.86 0.11
CA GLY A 70 22.53 42.04 1.24
C GLY A 70 22.34 43.33 2.04
N VAL A 71 21.30 44.12 1.79
CA VAL A 71 21.04 45.39 2.52
C VAL A 71 20.98 45.19 4.06
N PRO A 72 20.34 44.13 4.60
CA PRO A 72 20.25 43.92 6.05
C PRO A 72 21.60 43.67 6.75
N VAL A 73 22.64 43.32 6.00
CA VAL A 73 23.94 42.89 6.54
C VAL A 73 25.10 43.76 6.08
N ALA A 74 24.94 44.53 5.00
CA ALA A 74 26.00 45.36 4.43
C ALA A 74 26.45 46.46 5.41
N GLY A 75 27.74 46.45 5.75
CA GLY A 75 28.35 47.42 6.66
C GLY A 75 27.82 47.36 8.11
N GLN A 76 27.06 46.32 8.46
CA GLN A 76 26.55 46.12 9.80
C GLN A 76 27.61 45.44 10.69
N PRO A 77 27.62 45.73 12.01
CA PRO A 77 28.49 45.02 12.93
C PRO A 77 28.06 43.55 13.08
N ASP A 78 29.02 42.68 13.41
CA ASP A 78 28.83 41.22 13.48
C ASP A 78 27.66 40.80 14.39
N ASP A 79 27.41 41.52 15.48
CA ASP A 79 26.31 41.25 16.41
C ASP A 79 24.92 41.53 15.81
N ALA A 80 24.83 42.50 14.88
CA ALA A 80 23.60 42.80 14.16
C ALA A 80 23.34 41.74 13.08
N ILE A 81 24.37 41.31 12.37
CA ILE A 81 24.28 40.21 11.39
C ILE A 81 23.86 38.90 12.08
N ALA A 82 24.48 38.58 13.22
CA ALA A 82 24.10 37.40 14.00
C ALA A 82 22.64 37.45 14.46
N ARG A 83 22.16 38.60 14.96
CA ARG A 83 20.75 38.79 15.32
C ARG A 83 19.80 38.60 14.14
N TYR A 84 20.15 39.11 12.96
CA TYR A 84 19.35 38.92 11.76
C TYR A 84 19.17 37.44 11.43
N VAL A 85 20.27 36.67 11.42
CA VAL A 85 20.24 35.22 11.16
C VAL A 85 19.44 34.46 12.22
N THR A 86 19.62 34.78 13.50
CA THR A 86 18.83 34.17 14.59
C THR A 86 17.34 34.44 14.40
N THR A 87 16.94 35.66 14.04
CA THR A 87 15.53 36.00 13.76
C THR A 87 14.95 35.16 12.62
N LEU A 88 15.68 34.95 11.52
CA LEU A 88 15.23 34.10 10.42
C LEU A 88 15.07 32.64 10.88
N THR A 89 16.05 32.15 11.64
CA THR A 89 16.08 30.77 12.13
C THR A 89 14.93 30.51 13.11
N ASP A 90 14.70 31.42 14.06
CA ASP A 90 13.62 31.34 15.05
C ASP A 90 12.22 31.33 14.41
N ARG A 91 12.08 31.94 13.22
CA ARG A 91 10.85 31.93 12.43
C ARG A 91 10.73 30.75 11.48
N GLY A 92 11.71 29.84 11.45
CA GLY A 92 11.66 28.62 10.65
C GLY A 92 11.91 28.85 9.17
N VAL A 93 12.65 29.90 8.79
CA VAL A 93 13.08 30.15 7.40
C VAL A 93 13.83 28.93 6.86
N ALA A 94 13.54 28.53 5.62
CA ALA A 94 14.13 27.36 4.99
C ALA A 94 15.59 27.60 4.58
N ALA A 95 15.87 28.76 3.97
CA ALA A 95 17.19 29.17 3.53
C ALA A 95 17.27 30.69 3.33
N LEU A 96 18.48 31.25 3.37
CA LEU A 96 18.77 32.63 3.01
C LEU A 96 19.62 32.65 1.73
N LEU A 97 19.19 33.38 0.72
CA LEU A 97 19.92 33.58 -0.53
C LEU A 97 20.35 35.04 -0.66
N ILE A 98 21.65 35.24 -0.88
CA ILE A 98 22.24 36.54 -1.13
C ILE A 98 22.63 36.68 -2.60
N GLY A 99 22.08 37.70 -3.27
CA GLY A 99 22.50 38.11 -4.60
C GLY A 99 23.76 38.98 -4.51
N LEU A 100 24.83 38.57 -5.19
CA LEU A 100 26.07 39.36 -5.29
C LEU A 100 26.07 40.25 -6.53
N GLY A 101 26.77 41.38 -6.43
CA GLY A 101 27.05 42.31 -7.53
C GLY A 101 26.31 43.65 -7.47
N ASP A 102 25.29 43.79 -6.60
CA ASP A 102 24.58 45.06 -6.42
C ASP A 102 25.01 45.79 -5.14
N VAL A 103 24.88 45.15 -3.97
CA VAL A 103 25.22 45.73 -2.66
C VAL A 103 26.47 45.06 -2.06
N LEU A 104 26.62 43.76 -2.27
CA LEU A 104 27.75 42.98 -1.79
C LEU A 104 28.52 42.41 -2.99
N ASP A 105 29.84 42.64 -3.02
CA ASP A 105 30.75 41.98 -3.95
C ASP A 105 31.12 40.56 -3.49
N ASP A 106 31.16 40.36 -2.17
CA ASP A 106 31.40 39.07 -1.52
C ASP A 106 30.62 38.98 -0.19
N LEU A 107 30.44 37.77 0.32
CA LEU A 107 29.69 37.53 1.55
C LEU A 107 30.53 37.89 2.79
N PRO A 108 29.98 38.65 3.76
CA PRO A 108 30.66 38.91 5.02
C PRO A 108 30.93 37.61 5.80
N ASP A 109 32.15 37.43 6.32
CA ASP A 109 32.51 36.27 7.15
C ASP A 109 31.55 36.09 8.33
N ALA A 110 31.13 37.19 8.96
CA ALA A 110 30.18 37.18 10.06
C ALA A 110 28.83 36.54 9.67
N LEU A 111 28.35 36.75 8.44
CA LEU A 111 27.12 36.12 7.92
C LEU A 111 27.31 34.63 7.74
N ILE A 112 28.42 34.21 7.13
CA ILE A 112 28.74 32.79 6.91
C ILE A 112 28.81 32.05 8.25
N GLN A 113 29.49 32.63 9.25
CA GLN A 113 29.61 32.03 10.57
C GLN A 113 28.25 31.98 11.30
N ALA A 114 27.46 33.05 11.22
CA ALA A 114 26.13 33.09 11.84
C ALA A 114 25.18 32.04 11.24
N CYS A 115 25.12 31.92 9.91
CA CYS A 115 24.30 30.91 9.23
C CYS A 115 24.72 29.49 9.63
N ARG A 116 26.03 29.20 9.64
CA ARG A 116 26.56 27.90 10.09
C ARG A 116 26.23 27.59 11.55
N ALA A 117 26.33 28.58 12.44
CA ALA A 117 26.04 28.41 13.87
C ALA A 117 24.55 28.12 14.14
N ASN A 118 23.65 28.54 13.24
CA ASN A 118 22.20 28.37 13.35
C ASN A 118 21.63 27.28 12.44
N ASP A 119 22.48 26.54 11.70
CA ASP A 119 22.06 25.54 10.69
C ASP A 119 21.04 26.11 9.68
N LEU A 120 21.23 27.38 9.29
CA LEU A 120 20.47 28.05 8.24
C LEU A 120 21.24 27.94 6.92
N PRO A 121 20.74 27.22 5.91
CA PRO A 121 21.38 27.15 4.60
C PRO A 121 21.56 28.55 4.02
N LEU A 122 22.82 28.90 3.72
CA LEU A 122 23.20 30.13 3.04
C LEU A 122 23.49 29.81 1.58
N LEU A 123 22.80 30.49 0.69
CA LEU A 123 22.92 30.36 -0.76
C LEU A 123 23.42 31.68 -1.35
N VAL A 124 24.10 31.58 -2.47
CA VAL A 124 24.57 32.73 -3.22
C VAL A 124 24.07 32.66 -4.65
N GLN A 125 23.62 33.79 -5.19
CA GLN A 125 23.32 33.94 -6.60
C GLN A 125 24.30 34.93 -7.22
N ARG A 126 25.08 34.48 -8.19
CA ARG A 126 26.08 35.33 -8.88
C ARG A 126 25.41 36.19 -9.94
N ALA A 127 25.96 37.39 -10.17
CA ALA A 127 25.40 38.41 -11.05
C ALA A 127 25.13 37.89 -12.48
N ALA A 128 23.84 37.81 -12.83
CA ALA A 128 23.29 37.74 -14.20
C ALA A 128 21.78 37.47 -14.19
N VAL A 129 21.23 36.91 -13.11
CA VAL A 129 19.84 36.46 -13.03
C VAL A 129 19.02 37.25 -12.01
N PRO A 130 17.88 37.86 -12.42
CA PRO A 130 16.97 38.49 -11.48
C PRO A 130 16.30 37.47 -10.55
N PHE A 131 16.13 37.81 -9.27
CA PHE A 131 15.35 37.03 -8.29
C PHE A 131 13.97 36.63 -8.77
N ARG A 132 13.37 37.42 -9.67
CA ARG A 132 12.11 37.07 -10.33
C ARG A 132 12.12 35.67 -10.94
N ARG A 133 13.24 35.18 -11.50
CA ARG A 133 13.30 33.81 -12.05
C ARG A 133 13.11 32.73 -10.99
N ILE A 134 13.62 32.94 -9.78
CA ILE A 134 13.43 32.02 -8.65
C ILE A 134 11.97 32.07 -8.18
N VAL A 135 11.38 33.26 -8.13
CA VAL A 135 9.95 33.44 -7.80
C VAL A 135 9.07 32.74 -8.84
N ASP A 136 9.26 33.03 -10.13
CA ASP A 136 8.52 32.43 -11.25
C ASP A 136 8.72 30.89 -11.27
N TRP A 137 9.93 30.39 -10.97
CA TRP A 137 10.23 28.96 -10.84
C TRP A 137 9.42 28.29 -9.72
N ALA A 138 9.43 28.87 -8.52
CA ALA A 138 8.68 28.31 -7.39
C ALA A 138 7.16 28.40 -7.61
N GLU A 139 6.68 29.48 -8.24
CA GLU A 139 5.26 29.65 -8.56
C GLU A 139 4.78 28.71 -9.68
N SER A 140 5.59 28.49 -10.71
CA SER A 140 5.23 27.58 -11.82
C SER A 140 5.09 26.13 -11.36
N ARG A 141 5.97 25.65 -10.49
CA ARG A 141 5.86 24.32 -9.87
C ARG A 141 4.64 24.22 -8.94
N ARG A 142 4.36 25.25 -8.15
CA ARG A 142 3.11 25.35 -7.35
C ARG A 142 1.84 25.37 -8.19
N ALA A 143 1.88 25.99 -9.36
CA ALA A 143 0.74 26.07 -10.26
C ALA A 143 0.50 24.72 -10.93
N ALA A 144 1.56 24.05 -11.39
CA ALA A 144 1.49 22.72 -11.97
C ALA A 144 0.92 21.69 -10.99
N ASP A 145 1.41 21.69 -9.74
CA ASP A 145 0.89 20.78 -8.71
C ASP A 145 -0.58 21.03 -8.40
N ARG A 146 -0.98 22.30 -8.21
CA ARG A 146 -2.41 22.66 -7.98
C ARG A 146 -3.30 22.32 -9.17
N GLU A 147 -2.78 22.43 -10.39
CA GLU A 147 -3.50 22.08 -11.59
C GLU A 147 -3.69 20.57 -11.69
N ALA A 148 -2.66 19.75 -11.42
CA ALA A 148 -2.78 18.30 -11.32
C ALA A 148 -3.81 17.89 -10.26
N ASP A 149 -3.72 18.48 -9.07
CA ASP A 149 -4.64 18.29 -7.95
C ASP A 149 -6.10 18.67 -8.30
N ALA A 150 -6.29 19.70 -9.12
CA ALA A 150 -7.61 20.11 -9.59
C ALA A 150 -8.16 19.13 -10.63
N HIS A 151 -7.31 18.66 -11.54
CA HIS A 151 -7.64 17.66 -12.54
C HIS A 151 -8.00 16.30 -11.92
N GLU A 152 -7.27 15.87 -10.89
CA GLU A 152 -7.57 14.64 -10.14
C GLU A 152 -8.94 14.72 -9.46
N ARG A 153 -9.27 15.86 -8.84
CA ARG A 153 -10.57 16.08 -8.19
C ARG A 153 -11.71 16.22 -9.20
N GLU A 154 -11.46 16.87 -10.34
CA GLU A 154 -12.41 16.96 -11.45
C GLU A 154 -12.73 15.56 -11.99
N LEU A 155 -11.69 14.79 -12.34
CA LEU A 155 -11.84 13.41 -12.81
C LEU A 155 -12.53 12.55 -11.77
N GLY A 156 -12.10 12.60 -10.51
CA GLY A 156 -12.73 11.90 -9.40
C GLY A 156 -14.22 12.22 -9.24
N SER A 157 -14.60 13.49 -9.43
CA SER A 157 -16.01 13.92 -9.40
C SER A 157 -16.82 13.38 -10.59
N ILE A 158 -16.23 13.38 -11.79
CA ILE A 158 -16.84 12.80 -12.99
C ILE A 158 -17.08 11.30 -12.77
N LEU A 159 -16.05 10.57 -12.33
CA LEU A 159 -16.11 9.14 -12.07
C LEU A 159 -17.13 8.80 -10.97
N ARG A 160 -17.16 9.57 -9.88
CA ARG A 160 -18.15 9.45 -8.80
C ARG A 160 -19.58 9.52 -9.32
N TRP A 161 -19.90 10.56 -10.07
CA TRP A 161 -21.26 10.76 -10.60
C TRP A 161 -21.62 9.74 -11.66
N PHE A 162 -20.63 9.28 -12.43
CA PHE A 162 -20.84 8.20 -13.36
C PHE A 162 -21.17 6.87 -12.66
N VAL A 163 -20.38 6.47 -11.66
CA VAL A 163 -20.61 5.25 -10.87
C VAL A 163 -21.94 5.33 -10.10
N ALA A 164 -22.31 6.51 -9.61
CA ALA A 164 -23.61 6.74 -8.97
C ALA A 164 -24.81 6.71 -9.94
N GLY A 165 -24.57 6.61 -11.25
CA GLY A 165 -25.62 6.61 -12.28
C GLY A 165 -26.28 7.97 -12.51
N THR A 166 -25.69 9.07 -11.99
CA THR A 166 -26.21 10.43 -12.15
C THR A 166 -25.65 11.14 -13.38
N LEU A 167 -24.54 10.63 -13.93
CA LEU A 167 -23.89 11.13 -15.15
C LEU A 167 -24.01 10.11 -16.28
N GLY A 168 -24.21 10.59 -17.52
CA GLY A 168 -24.10 9.76 -18.72
C GLY A 168 -22.65 9.46 -19.08
N VAL A 169 -22.43 8.63 -20.11
CA VAL A 169 -21.09 8.19 -20.55
C VAL A 169 -20.26 9.29 -21.22
N GLY A 170 -20.88 10.28 -21.86
CA GLY A 170 -20.18 11.31 -22.65
C GLY A 170 -19.12 12.13 -21.89
N PRO A 171 -19.38 12.63 -20.66
CA PRO A 171 -18.35 13.27 -19.84
C PRO A 171 -17.16 12.37 -19.50
N VAL A 172 -17.39 11.06 -19.29
CA VAL A 172 -16.32 10.08 -19.03
C VAL A 172 -15.50 9.86 -20.30
N GLU A 173 -16.14 9.69 -21.46
CA GLU A 173 -15.46 9.60 -22.76
C GLU A 173 -14.59 10.83 -23.02
N SER A 174 -15.11 12.02 -22.73
CA SER A 174 -14.39 13.28 -22.87
C SER A 174 -13.16 13.35 -21.96
N ALA A 175 -13.31 12.89 -20.72
CA ALA A 175 -12.20 12.80 -19.76
C ALA A 175 -11.14 11.79 -20.22
N LEU A 176 -11.54 10.56 -20.59
CA LEU A 176 -10.61 9.56 -21.11
C LEU A 176 -9.88 10.05 -22.36
N THR A 177 -10.57 10.77 -23.25
CA THR A 177 -9.95 11.36 -24.45
C THR A 177 -8.90 12.40 -24.09
N ARG A 178 -9.15 13.26 -23.07
CA ARG A 178 -8.19 14.26 -22.58
C ARG A 178 -6.87 13.63 -22.14
N TYR A 179 -6.93 12.44 -21.53
CA TYR A 179 -5.77 11.67 -21.08
C TYR A 179 -5.24 10.66 -22.12
N GLY A 180 -5.82 10.62 -23.33
CA GLY A 180 -5.40 9.67 -24.37
C GLY A 180 -5.80 8.21 -24.13
N LEU A 181 -6.77 7.97 -23.23
CA LEU A 181 -7.23 6.64 -22.80
C LEU A 181 -8.44 6.12 -23.58
N ALA A 182 -9.00 6.90 -24.51
CA ALA A 182 -10.25 6.54 -25.18
C ALA A 182 -10.12 5.44 -26.27
N ALA A 183 -8.89 5.11 -26.70
CA ALA A 183 -8.65 4.26 -27.87
C ALA A 183 -8.33 2.79 -27.56
N ALA A 184 -8.17 2.44 -26.29
CA ALA A 184 -7.74 1.12 -25.85
C ALA A 184 -8.39 0.75 -24.52
N PRO A 185 -8.45 -0.55 -24.17
CA PRO A 185 -8.81 -0.97 -22.83
C PRO A 185 -7.95 -0.28 -21.79
N VAL A 186 -8.58 0.11 -20.69
CA VAL A 186 -7.98 0.80 -19.56
C VAL A 186 -7.93 -0.16 -18.38
N THR A 187 -6.75 -0.34 -17.82
CA THR A 187 -6.56 -0.97 -16.51
C THR A 187 -6.95 0.04 -15.44
N VAL A 188 -7.91 -0.33 -14.59
CA VAL A 188 -8.41 0.49 -13.49
C VAL A 188 -7.82 -0.06 -12.20
N CYS A 189 -7.00 0.74 -11.53
CA CYS A 189 -6.35 0.35 -10.28
C CYS A 189 -6.86 1.21 -9.13
N ALA A 190 -7.33 0.59 -8.05
CA ALA A 190 -7.71 1.28 -6.82
C ALA A 190 -6.64 1.11 -5.75
N PHE A 191 -6.30 2.18 -5.05
CA PHE A 191 -5.31 2.22 -3.97
C PHE A 191 -5.84 2.96 -2.73
N ASP A 192 -5.15 2.77 -1.60
CA ASP A 192 -5.30 3.64 -0.43
C ASP A 192 -4.68 5.03 -0.70
N ALA A 193 -5.12 6.05 0.03
CA ALA A 193 -4.66 7.42 -0.17
C ALA A 193 -3.21 7.65 0.32
N ASP A 194 -2.70 6.80 1.22
CA ASP A 194 -1.36 6.93 1.81
C ASP A 194 -0.20 6.68 0.84
N VAL A 195 -0.48 6.07 -0.32
CA VAL A 195 0.52 5.76 -1.36
C VAL A 195 0.49 6.72 -2.55
N HIS A 196 -0.19 7.87 -2.44
CA HIS A 196 -0.41 8.84 -3.53
C HIS A 196 0.84 9.15 -4.38
N THR A 197 1.94 9.56 -3.75
CA THR A 197 3.19 9.89 -4.47
C THR A 197 3.73 8.71 -5.28
N ARG A 198 3.70 7.50 -4.72
CA ARG A 198 4.19 6.29 -5.38
C ARG A 198 3.26 5.83 -6.51
N VAL A 199 1.97 6.10 -6.39
CA VAL A 199 0.99 5.85 -7.47
C VAL A 199 1.30 6.78 -8.64
N HIS A 200 1.53 8.08 -8.40
CA HIS A 200 1.91 9.02 -9.45
C HIS A 200 3.19 8.63 -10.18
N GLU A 201 4.25 8.29 -9.44
CA GLU A 201 5.51 7.82 -10.04
C GLU A 201 5.32 6.65 -11.00
N LEU A 202 4.40 5.72 -10.67
CA LEU A 202 4.05 4.60 -11.53
C LEU A 202 3.19 5.04 -12.72
N VAL A 203 2.10 5.77 -12.45
CA VAL A 203 1.07 6.12 -13.45
C VAL A 203 1.62 7.06 -14.52
N ASP A 204 2.46 8.02 -14.15
CA ASP A 204 3.05 8.99 -15.08
C ASP A 204 3.97 8.31 -16.11
N ARG A 205 4.73 7.29 -15.70
CA ARG A 205 5.57 6.49 -16.61
C ARG A 205 4.75 5.79 -17.70
N HIS A 206 3.51 5.44 -17.38
CA HIS A 206 2.59 4.72 -18.27
C HIS A 206 1.52 5.62 -18.88
N ARG A 207 1.65 6.95 -18.77
CA ARG A 207 0.71 7.94 -19.32
C ARG A 207 -0.74 7.70 -18.88
N GLY A 208 -0.91 7.26 -17.64
CA GLY A 208 -2.23 7.13 -17.07
C GLY A 208 -2.74 8.44 -16.46
N ALA A 209 -3.91 8.35 -15.84
CA ALA A 209 -4.53 9.44 -15.10
C ALA A 209 -4.84 8.98 -13.68
N VAL A 210 -4.71 9.90 -12.73
CA VAL A 210 -5.06 9.65 -11.32
C VAL A 210 -6.33 10.43 -10.99
N ALA A 211 -7.19 9.84 -10.17
CA ALA A 211 -8.42 10.42 -9.69
C ALA A 211 -8.56 10.18 -8.19
N LEU A 212 -9.01 11.20 -7.46
CA LEU A 212 -9.38 11.04 -6.05
C LEU A 212 -10.88 10.75 -5.95
N LEU A 213 -11.22 9.53 -5.53
CA LEU A 213 -12.58 9.06 -5.35
C LEU A 213 -12.81 8.78 -3.86
N ASP A 214 -13.45 9.72 -3.17
CA ASP A 214 -13.58 9.72 -1.70
C ASP A 214 -12.21 9.73 -0.99
N ASP A 215 -11.93 8.69 -0.20
CA ASP A 215 -10.68 8.44 0.50
C ASP A 215 -9.77 7.47 -0.28
N ARG A 216 -10.08 7.20 -1.56
CA ARG A 216 -9.37 6.24 -2.41
C ARG A 216 -8.80 6.91 -3.64
N ILE A 217 -7.69 6.34 -4.10
CA ILE A 217 -7.07 6.73 -5.36
C ILE A 217 -7.52 5.73 -6.42
N VAL A 218 -7.99 6.24 -7.55
CA VAL A 218 -8.28 5.46 -8.75
C VAL A 218 -7.33 5.90 -9.84
N ALA A 219 -6.46 5.00 -10.27
CA ALA A 219 -5.60 5.19 -11.43
C ALA A 219 -6.21 4.52 -12.67
N LEU A 220 -6.17 5.23 -13.79
CA LEU A 220 -6.62 4.78 -15.10
C LEU A 220 -5.40 4.72 -16.00
N VAL A 221 -4.99 3.52 -16.41
CA VAL A 221 -3.75 3.32 -17.17
C VAL A 221 -4.06 2.55 -18.46
N PRO A 222 -3.46 2.88 -19.61
CA PRO A 222 -3.60 2.05 -20.81
C PRO A 222 -3.19 0.60 -20.51
N GLN A 223 -3.99 -0.37 -20.95
CA GLN A 223 -3.65 -1.77 -20.76
C GLN A 223 -2.36 -2.08 -21.53
N SER A 224 -1.35 -2.58 -20.81
CA SER A 224 -0.08 -2.99 -21.39
C SER A 224 0.62 -4.04 -20.52
N ALA A 225 1.36 -4.95 -21.15
CA ALA A 225 2.14 -5.96 -20.43
C ALA A 225 3.27 -5.35 -19.58
N ASP A 226 3.79 -4.19 -19.99
CA ASP A 226 4.83 -3.46 -19.27
C ASP A 226 4.28 -2.93 -17.94
N PHE A 227 3.10 -2.30 -17.96
CA PHE A 227 2.42 -1.84 -16.75
C PHE A 227 2.09 -3.01 -15.80
N ASP A 228 1.52 -4.08 -16.33
CA ASP A 228 1.15 -5.26 -15.54
C ASP A 228 2.38 -5.88 -14.85
N SER A 229 3.50 -5.96 -15.57
CA SER A 229 4.76 -6.48 -15.03
C SER A 229 5.34 -5.58 -13.94
N GLU A 230 5.31 -4.25 -14.14
CA GLU A 230 5.82 -3.29 -13.17
C GLU A 230 4.95 -3.23 -11.90
N LEU A 231 3.63 -3.27 -12.07
CA LEU A 231 2.68 -3.33 -10.95
C LEU A 231 2.88 -4.60 -10.11
N ALA A 232 3.09 -5.75 -10.76
CA ALA A 232 3.28 -7.04 -10.10
C ALA A 232 4.56 -7.13 -9.26
N VAL A 233 5.63 -6.43 -9.64
CA VAL A 233 6.88 -6.36 -8.86
C VAL A 233 6.92 -5.19 -7.88
N SER A 234 5.97 -4.27 -7.98
CA SER A 234 5.84 -3.17 -7.04
C SER A 234 5.44 -3.68 -5.65
N SER A 235 5.75 -2.92 -4.60
CA SER A 235 5.23 -3.17 -3.25
C SER A 235 3.90 -2.45 -2.98
N LEU A 236 3.22 -1.98 -4.03
CA LEU A 236 1.89 -1.37 -3.90
C LEU A 236 0.85 -2.45 -3.65
N VAL A 237 -0.11 -2.15 -2.77
CA VAL A 237 -1.29 -2.98 -2.54
C VAL A 237 -2.44 -2.32 -3.30
N CYS A 238 -2.99 -3.01 -4.29
CA CYS A 238 -4.06 -2.45 -5.10
C CYS A 238 -5.07 -3.49 -5.57
N GLY A 239 -6.29 -3.02 -5.81
CA GLY A 239 -7.29 -3.76 -6.54
C GLY A 239 -7.25 -3.40 -8.02
N VAL A 240 -7.33 -4.39 -8.90
CA VAL A 240 -7.22 -4.19 -10.34
C VAL A 240 -8.47 -4.71 -11.04
N ALA A 241 -9.03 -3.90 -11.92
CA ALA A 241 -10.08 -4.28 -12.85
C ALA A 241 -9.74 -3.77 -14.26
N MET A 242 -10.58 -4.14 -15.22
CA MET A 242 -10.41 -3.73 -16.61
C MET A 242 -11.71 -3.09 -17.10
N GLY A 243 -11.60 -1.97 -17.80
CA GLY A 243 -12.70 -1.52 -18.64
C GLY A 243 -12.25 -1.36 -20.09
N ALA A 244 -12.98 -2.03 -20.98
CA ALA A 244 -12.72 -2.01 -22.41
C ALA A 244 -13.03 -0.65 -23.05
N ASP A 245 -13.93 0.12 -22.45
CA ASP A 245 -14.41 1.41 -22.93
C ASP A 245 -14.98 2.29 -21.80
N ALA A 246 -15.40 3.52 -22.13
CA ALA A 246 -15.99 4.44 -21.17
C ALA A 246 -17.26 3.92 -20.50
N GLN A 247 -18.06 3.11 -21.20
CA GLN A 247 -19.30 2.55 -20.65
C GLN A 247 -18.99 1.52 -19.56
N SER A 248 -17.97 0.69 -19.77
CA SER A 248 -17.51 -0.32 -18.81
C SER A 248 -16.84 0.26 -17.56
N MET A 249 -16.46 1.55 -17.56
CA MET A 249 -15.93 2.22 -16.35
C MET A 249 -16.94 2.20 -15.18
N ALA A 250 -18.24 2.13 -15.47
CA ALA A 250 -19.28 2.09 -14.45
C ALA A 250 -19.21 0.82 -13.59
N SER A 251 -18.73 -0.30 -14.16
CA SER A 251 -18.49 -1.55 -13.43
C SER A 251 -17.03 -1.68 -12.99
N ALA A 252 -16.07 -1.31 -13.84
CA ALA A 252 -14.65 -1.48 -13.56
C ALA A 252 -14.17 -0.71 -12.33
N ILE A 253 -14.72 0.49 -12.07
CA ILE A 253 -14.33 1.28 -10.89
C ILE A 253 -14.80 0.61 -9.57
N PRO A 254 -16.09 0.25 -9.40
CA PRO A 254 -16.54 -0.54 -8.26
C PRO A 254 -15.78 -1.88 -8.11
N GLU A 255 -15.49 -2.55 -9.22
CA GLU A 255 -14.75 -3.81 -9.23
C GLU A 255 -13.31 -3.64 -8.72
N ALA A 256 -12.61 -2.60 -9.15
CA ALA A 256 -11.26 -2.29 -8.66
C ALA A 256 -11.28 -1.95 -7.16
N LEU A 257 -12.28 -1.21 -6.70
CA LEU A 257 -12.46 -0.91 -5.27
C LEU A 257 -12.74 -2.17 -4.44
N GLU A 258 -13.54 -3.10 -4.97
CA GLU A 258 -13.81 -4.36 -4.29
C GLU A 258 -12.58 -5.26 -4.25
N ALA A 259 -11.83 -5.33 -5.35
CA ALA A 259 -10.53 -6.00 -5.38
C ALA A 259 -9.54 -5.36 -4.38
N LEU A 260 -9.60 -4.04 -4.17
CA LEU A 260 -8.77 -3.34 -3.19
C LEU A 260 -9.11 -3.78 -1.76
N HIS A 261 -10.40 -4.01 -1.43
CA HIS A 261 -10.78 -4.52 -0.12
C HIS A 261 -10.10 -5.87 0.20
N GLU A 262 -10.02 -6.78 -0.78
CA GLU A 262 -9.30 -8.05 -0.61
C GLU A 262 -7.78 -7.88 -0.67
N ALA A 263 -7.28 -6.95 -1.49
CA ALA A 263 -5.86 -6.60 -1.57
C ALA A 263 -5.32 -6.13 -0.21
N ILE A 264 -6.06 -5.26 0.50
CA ILE A 264 -5.69 -4.77 1.83
C ILE A 264 -5.62 -5.93 2.84
N ARG A 265 -6.57 -6.86 2.79
CA ARG A 265 -6.59 -8.03 3.70
C ARG A 265 -5.42 -8.98 3.44
N SER A 266 -5.11 -9.23 2.18
CA SER A 266 -4.08 -10.17 1.75
C SER A 266 -2.68 -9.54 1.60
N ARG A 267 -2.59 -8.21 1.67
CA ARG A 267 -1.37 -7.38 1.49
C ARG A 267 -0.64 -7.65 0.18
N ARG A 268 -1.39 -7.77 -0.90
CA ARG A 268 -0.87 -7.94 -2.27
C ARG A 268 -1.81 -7.30 -3.28
N THR A 269 -1.36 -7.13 -4.51
CA THR A 269 -2.24 -6.83 -5.64
C THR A 269 -3.25 -7.97 -5.86
N VAL A 270 -4.50 -7.62 -6.12
CA VAL A 270 -5.59 -8.55 -6.41
C VAL A 270 -6.33 -8.06 -7.65
N HIS A 271 -6.53 -8.94 -8.62
CA HIS A 271 -7.39 -8.67 -9.78
C HIS A 271 -8.84 -9.10 -9.49
N ILE A 272 -9.82 -8.36 -10.02
CA ILE A 272 -11.25 -8.67 -9.89
C ILE A 272 -11.56 -10.12 -10.33
N ASP A 273 -10.89 -10.61 -11.37
CA ASP A 273 -11.07 -11.96 -11.89
C ASP A 273 -10.67 -13.05 -10.89
N GLU A 274 -9.82 -12.74 -9.92
CA GLU A 274 -9.46 -13.67 -8.84
C GLU A 274 -10.61 -13.82 -7.82
N ILE A 275 -11.35 -12.74 -7.58
CA ILE A 275 -12.44 -12.71 -6.58
C ILE A 275 -13.82 -13.00 -7.18
N ALA A 276 -14.01 -12.80 -8.49
CA ALA A 276 -15.21 -13.17 -9.25
C ALA A 276 -15.33 -14.70 -9.48
N THR A 277 -14.82 -15.51 -8.55
CA THR A 277 -14.86 -16.96 -8.55
C THR A 277 -15.62 -17.47 -7.32
N LEU A 278 -16.15 -18.70 -7.36
CA LEU A 278 -16.78 -19.30 -6.17
C LEU A 278 -15.81 -19.34 -4.98
N ASP A 279 -14.55 -19.65 -5.23
CA ASP A 279 -13.52 -19.73 -4.20
C ASP A 279 -13.18 -18.34 -3.62
N GLY A 280 -13.07 -17.32 -4.48
CA GLY A 280 -12.88 -15.93 -4.07
C GLY A 280 -14.05 -15.39 -3.25
N LEU A 281 -15.29 -15.65 -3.70
CA LEU A 281 -16.50 -15.30 -2.97
C LEU A 281 -16.54 -15.96 -1.59
N LEU A 282 -16.20 -17.25 -1.50
CA LEU A 282 -16.17 -17.97 -0.22
C LEU A 282 -15.03 -17.49 0.70
N ALA A 283 -13.89 -17.05 0.16
CA ALA A 283 -12.77 -16.47 0.92
C ALA A 283 -13.15 -15.13 1.58
N ALA A 284 -14.03 -14.36 0.96
CA ALA A 284 -14.56 -13.12 1.53
C ALA A 284 -15.54 -13.36 2.68
N VAL A 285 -16.23 -14.51 2.72
CA VAL A 285 -17.24 -14.82 3.74
C VAL A 285 -16.57 -15.09 5.10
N PRO A 286 -17.03 -14.44 6.20
CA PRO A 286 -16.53 -14.72 7.54
C PRO A 286 -16.64 -16.21 7.91
N LYS A 287 -15.54 -16.81 8.37
CA LYS A 287 -15.42 -18.25 8.69
C LYS A 287 -16.61 -18.79 9.50
N VAL A 288 -17.10 -18.03 10.49
CA VAL A 288 -18.24 -18.41 11.35
C VAL A 288 -19.51 -18.75 10.55
N ARG A 289 -19.74 -18.14 9.37
CA ARG A 289 -20.90 -18.44 8.51
C ARG A 289 -20.74 -19.73 7.73
N LEU A 290 -19.52 -20.21 7.55
CA LEU A 290 -19.19 -21.45 6.83
C LEU A 290 -19.13 -22.68 7.75
N VAL A 291 -18.87 -22.48 9.05
CA VAL A 291 -18.84 -23.55 10.07
C VAL A 291 -20.10 -24.43 10.05
N PRO A 292 -21.34 -23.91 9.96
CA PRO A 292 -22.55 -24.73 9.91
C PRO A 292 -22.61 -25.68 8.72
N PHE A 293 -22.03 -25.33 7.57
CA PHE A 293 -21.98 -26.22 6.41
C PHE A 293 -21.12 -27.45 6.71
N VAL A 294 -19.94 -27.25 7.30
CA VAL A 294 -19.03 -28.34 7.69
C VAL A 294 -19.69 -29.23 8.74
N HIS A 295 -20.26 -28.65 9.80
CA HIS A 295 -20.89 -29.41 10.88
C HIS A 295 -22.12 -30.19 10.42
N ARG A 296 -22.94 -29.62 9.53
CA ARG A 296 -24.17 -30.29 9.07
C ARG A 296 -23.91 -31.36 8.02
N LEU A 297 -22.93 -31.14 7.13
CA LEU A 297 -22.77 -31.94 5.92
C LEU A 297 -21.53 -32.85 5.90
N LEU A 298 -20.47 -32.52 6.64
CA LEU A 298 -19.23 -33.30 6.65
C LEU A 298 -18.98 -34.03 7.95
N VAL A 299 -19.26 -33.42 9.11
CA VAL A 299 -19.04 -34.07 10.41
C VAL A 299 -19.79 -35.42 10.53
N PRO A 300 -21.09 -35.54 10.16
CA PRO A 300 -21.78 -36.83 10.20
C PRO A 300 -21.13 -37.92 9.34
N LEU A 301 -20.51 -37.52 8.22
CA LEU A 301 -19.84 -38.44 7.32
C LEU A 301 -18.49 -38.90 7.90
N VAL A 302 -17.71 -37.98 8.46
CA VAL A 302 -16.44 -38.27 9.12
C VAL A 302 -16.65 -39.21 10.30
N ASP A 303 -17.66 -38.94 11.13
CA ASP A 303 -17.96 -39.77 12.29
C ASP A 303 -18.43 -41.17 11.86
N HIS A 304 -19.24 -41.26 10.80
CA HIS A 304 -19.66 -42.53 10.24
C HIS A 304 -18.50 -43.35 9.66
N ASP A 305 -17.60 -42.71 8.90
CA ASP A 305 -16.41 -43.34 8.32
C ASP A 305 -15.48 -43.90 9.40
N ARG A 306 -15.27 -43.15 10.50
CA ARG A 306 -14.49 -43.63 11.65
C ARG A 306 -15.13 -44.82 12.36
N GLY A 307 -16.46 -44.82 12.51
CA GLY A 307 -17.18 -45.84 13.26
C GLY A 307 -17.44 -47.14 12.50
N ASN A 308 -17.55 -47.07 11.16
CA ASN A 308 -18.05 -48.18 10.34
C ASN A 308 -17.08 -48.66 9.25
N ASN A 309 -15.84 -48.16 9.25
CA ASN A 309 -14.83 -48.45 8.24
C ASN A 309 -15.36 -48.21 6.81
N SER A 310 -16.00 -47.05 6.60
CA SER A 310 -16.53 -46.62 5.31
C SER A 310 -15.71 -45.47 4.71
N TYR A 311 -16.02 -45.11 3.46
CA TYR A 311 -15.30 -44.12 2.67
C TYR A 311 -16.27 -43.09 2.06
N LEU A 312 -17.24 -42.61 2.84
CA LEU A 312 -18.27 -41.68 2.40
C LEU A 312 -17.70 -40.31 2.04
N VAL A 313 -16.76 -39.77 2.83
CA VAL A 313 -16.12 -38.47 2.53
C VAL A 313 -15.32 -38.56 1.23
N ALA A 314 -14.53 -39.63 1.04
CA ALA A 314 -13.79 -39.86 -0.19
C ALA A 314 -14.73 -40.04 -1.39
N SER A 315 -15.83 -40.77 -1.21
CA SER A 315 -16.84 -40.97 -2.26
C SER A 315 -17.54 -39.67 -2.65
N LEU A 316 -17.80 -38.78 -1.69
CA LEU A 316 -18.33 -37.45 -1.95
C LEU A 316 -17.34 -36.58 -2.72
N LYS A 317 -16.06 -36.53 -2.29
CA LYS A 317 -15.01 -35.76 -2.95
C LYS A 317 -14.85 -36.17 -4.42
N ALA A 318 -14.71 -37.47 -4.68
CA ALA A 318 -14.58 -38.01 -6.04
C ALA A 318 -15.80 -37.72 -6.91
N PHE A 319 -17.01 -37.80 -6.35
CA PHE A 319 -18.24 -37.47 -7.08
C PHE A 319 -18.39 -35.97 -7.40
N LEU A 320 -17.84 -35.10 -6.55
CA LEU A 320 -17.91 -33.65 -6.73
C LEU A 320 -16.73 -33.05 -7.52
N ALA A 321 -15.77 -33.87 -7.92
CA ALA A 321 -14.63 -33.44 -8.70
C ALA A 321 -15.08 -32.87 -10.07
N PRO A 322 -14.34 -31.90 -10.64
CA PRO A 322 -14.67 -31.32 -11.94
C PRO A 322 -14.83 -32.41 -13.03
N HIS A 323 -15.87 -32.29 -13.85
CA HIS A 323 -16.18 -33.21 -14.95
C HIS A 323 -16.47 -34.67 -14.55
N HIS A 324 -16.65 -34.97 -13.26
CA HIS A 324 -17.02 -36.32 -12.83
C HIS A 324 -18.53 -36.55 -12.89
N ASP A 325 -18.91 -37.70 -13.44
CA ASP A 325 -20.23 -38.30 -13.28
C ASP A 325 -20.15 -39.53 -12.36
N LEU A 326 -21.27 -40.20 -12.15
CA LEU A 326 -21.34 -41.42 -11.33
C LEU A 326 -20.40 -42.54 -11.79
N SER A 327 -20.14 -42.63 -13.10
CA SER A 327 -19.31 -43.70 -13.67
C SER A 327 -17.84 -43.37 -13.50
N THR A 328 -17.44 -42.14 -13.83
CA THR A 328 -16.06 -41.65 -13.71
C THR A 328 -15.60 -41.66 -12.25
N ALA A 329 -16.45 -41.17 -11.32
CA ALA A 329 -16.13 -41.19 -9.89
C ALA A 329 -16.05 -42.61 -9.32
N ALA A 330 -16.87 -43.55 -9.80
CA ALA A 330 -16.81 -44.94 -9.35
C ALA A 330 -15.52 -45.62 -9.84
N ALA A 331 -15.09 -45.33 -11.07
CA ALA A 331 -13.85 -45.82 -11.63
C ALA A 331 -12.61 -45.31 -10.87
N GLU A 332 -12.57 -44.01 -10.53
CA GLU A 332 -11.49 -43.42 -9.73
C GLU A 332 -11.35 -44.09 -8.35
N LEU A 333 -12.48 -44.40 -7.72
CA LEU A 333 -12.53 -45.06 -6.41
C LEU A 333 -12.34 -46.58 -6.50
N TYR A 334 -12.16 -47.15 -7.69
CA TYR A 334 -12.09 -48.60 -7.93
C TYR A 334 -13.30 -49.36 -7.35
N VAL A 335 -14.51 -48.79 -7.47
CA VAL A 335 -15.77 -49.41 -7.04
C VAL A 335 -16.78 -49.52 -8.17
N HIS A 336 -17.77 -50.39 -8.00
CA HIS A 336 -18.90 -50.45 -8.93
C HIS A 336 -19.84 -49.25 -8.77
N VAL A 337 -20.45 -48.77 -9.88
CA VAL A 337 -21.36 -47.60 -9.88
C VAL A 337 -22.52 -47.75 -8.89
N ASN A 338 -23.08 -48.97 -8.74
CA ASN A 338 -24.12 -49.24 -7.73
C ASN A 338 -23.62 -49.06 -6.29
N THR A 339 -22.37 -49.43 -6.02
CA THR A 339 -21.75 -49.23 -4.70
C THR A 339 -21.61 -47.74 -4.41
N LEU A 340 -21.15 -46.95 -5.39
CA LEU A 340 -21.08 -45.49 -5.24
C LEU A 340 -22.48 -44.89 -5.03
N ARG A 341 -23.49 -45.32 -5.80
CA ARG A 341 -24.88 -44.87 -5.62
C ARG A 341 -25.41 -45.17 -4.21
N ASN A 342 -25.12 -46.35 -3.67
CA ASN A 342 -25.50 -46.71 -2.31
C ASN A 342 -24.78 -45.83 -1.26
N ARG A 343 -23.50 -45.52 -1.47
CA ARG A 343 -22.75 -44.60 -0.60
C ARG A 343 -23.33 -43.18 -0.65
N LEU A 344 -23.67 -42.67 -1.82
CA LEU A 344 -24.31 -41.35 -1.97
C LEU A 344 -25.72 -41.32 -1.33
N ALA A 345 -26.49 -42.41 -1.43
CA ALA A 345 -27.76 -42.54 -0.73
C ALA A 345 -27.57 -42.53 0.80
N LYS A 346 -26.51 -43.19 1.30
CA LYS A 346 -26.17 -43.13 2.73
C LYS A 346 -25.77 -41.73 3.19
N ILE A 347 -25.05 -40.98 2.35
CA ILE A 347 -24.73 -39.57 2.61
C ILE A 347 -26.01 -38.74 2.73
N ALA A 348 -26.98 -38.97 1.84
CA ALA A 348 -28.28 -38.31 1.90
C ALA A 348 -29.05 -38.62 3.20
N GLU A 349 -29.02 -39.87 3.65
CA GLU A 349 -29.63 -40.30 4.91
C GLU A 349 -28.98 -39.62 6.13
N LEU A 350 -27.65 -39.55 6.18
CA LEU A 350 -26.91 -39.03 7.33
C LEU A 350 -26.94 -37.50 7.45
N THR A 351 -27.04 -36.80 6.33
CA THR A 351 -26.93 -35.33 6.28
C THR A 351 -28.26 -34.62 6.01
N GLY A 352 -29.26 -35.37 5.55
CA GLY A 352 -30.53 -34.82 5.06
C GLY A 352 -30.42 -34.08 3.72
N ALA A 353 -29.26 -34.12 3.06
CA ALA A 353 -28.99 -33.44 1.79
C ALA A 353 -28.46 -34.45 0.75
N ASN A 354 -29.01 -34.45 -0.45
CA ASN A 354 -28.72 -35.47 -1.47
C ASN A 354 -27.69 -34.96 -2.49
N PRO A 355 -26.47 -35.53 -2.58
CA PRO A 355 -25.45 -35.10 -3.54
C PRO A 355 -25.90 -35.18 -5.01
N LEU A 356 -26.86 -36.05 -5.32
CA LEU A 356 -27.41 -36.18 -6.67
C LEU A 356 -28.29 -34.99 -7.08
N VAL A 357 -28.82 -34.24 -6.12
CA VAL A 357 -29.60 -33.01 -6.35
C VAL A 357 -28.65 -31.81 -6.47
N GLU A 358 -28.85 -30.98 -7.49
CA GLU A 358 -27.95 -29.86 -7.80
C GLU A 358 -27.80 -28.85 -6.64
N ALA A 359 -28.91 -28.43 -6.03
CA ALA A 359 -28.89 -27.47 -4.93
C ALA A 359 -28.06 -27.98 -3.72
N ASP A 360 -28.21 -29.25 -3.38
CA ASP A 360 -27.46 -29.88 -2.28
C ASP A 360 -25.99 -30.10 -2.67
N ARG A 361 -25.72 -30.36 -3.95
CA ARG A 361 -24.36 -30.49 -4.48
C ARG A 361 -23.55 -29.23 -4.24
N VAL A 362 -24.13 -28.05 -4.46
CA VAL A 362 -23.48 -26.76 -4.17
C VAL A 362 -23.18 -26.65 -2.67
N ASN A 363 -24.12 -27.02 -1.80
CA ASN A 363 -23.91 -26.99 -0.35
C ASN A 363 -22.74 -27.89 0.10
N PHE A 364 -22.60 -29.09 -0.49
CA PHE A 364 -21.47 -29.97 -0.22
C PHE A 364 -20.14 -29.40 -0.75
N ARG A 365 -20.14 -28.73 -1.91
CA ARG A 365 -18.93 -28.06 -2.42
C ARG A 365 -18.47 -26.95 -1.49
N ILE A 366 -19.39 -26.11 -1.00
CA ILE A 366 -19.12 -25.09 0.02
C ILE A 366 -18.55 -25.73 1.30
N ALA A 367 -19.15 -26.82 1.77
CA ALA A 367 -18.70 -27.51 2.96
C ALA A 367 -17.27 -28.08 2.81
N LEU A 368 -16.96 -28.71 1.68
CA LEU A 368 -15.62 -29.25 1.39
C LEU A 368 -14.57 -28.14 1.28
N TRP A 369 -14.90 -27.05 0.58
CA TRP A 369 -14.05 -25.86 0.48
C TRP A 369 -13.76 -25.28 1.86
N ALA A 370 -14.79 -25.12 2.70
CA ALA A 370 -14.66 -24.57 4.04
C ALA A 370 -13.80 -25.48 4.94
N ALA A 371 -14.02 -26.80 4.91
CA ALA A 371 -13.24 -27.74 5.70
C ALA A 371 -11.74 -27.73 5.32
N HIS A 372 -11.43 -27.62 4.03
CA HIS A 372 -10.05 -27.50 3.55
C HIS A 372 -9.39 -26.20 4.04
N ASN A 373 -10.02 -25.05 3.82
CA ASN A 373 -9.48 -23.73 4.16
C ASN A 373 -9.52 -23.38 5.65
N MET A 374 -10.24 -24.17 6.46
CA MET A 374 -10.22 -24.09 7.93
C MET A 374 -9.18 -25.01 8.57
N GLY A 375 -8.41 -25.78 7.78
CA GLY A 375 -7.44 -26.75 8.30
C GLY A 375 -8.09 -28.00 8.92
N MET A 376 -9.37 -28.25 8.64
CA MET A 376 -10.10 -29.45 9.10
C MET A 376 -9.98 -30.64 8.14
N GLY A 377 -9.28 -30.47 7.01
CA GLY A 377 -9.14 -31.46 5.95
C GLY A 377 -7.76 -32.11 5.81
N GLY A 378 -6.89 -32.02 6.82
CA GLY A 378 -5.55 -32.62 6.76
C GLY A 378 -5.63 -34.15 6.61
N ASP A 379 -5.01 -34.68 5.55
CA ASP A 379 -4.62 -36.09 5.49
C ASP A 379 -3.72 -36.42 6.71
N PRO A 380 -3.80 -37.63 7.27
CA PRO A 380 -2.99 -38.03 8.42
C PRO A 380 -1.47 -38.00 8.20
N GLU A 381 -0.98 -37.75 6.97
CA GLU A 381 0.43 -37.87 6.59
C GLU A 381 1.22 -36.55 6.56
N SER A 382 0.62 -35.39 6.79
CA SER A 382 1.35 -34.11 6.81
C SER A 382 1.53 -33.52 8.22
N ARG A 383 1.95 -34.34 9.19
CA ARG A 383 2.62 -33.80 10.38
C ARG A 383 4.08 -33.49 10.01
N PRO A 384 4.63 -32.31 10.37
CA PRO A 384 6.05 -32.06 10.19
C PRO A 384 6.82 -33.13 10.96
N GLU A 385 7.78 -33.73 10.28
CA GLU A 385 8.70 -34.75 10.78
C GLU A 385 9.19 -34.34 12.18
N ALA A 386 8.82 -35.14 13.18
CA ALA A 386 9.26 -34.89 14.55
C ALA A 386 10.79 -34.93 14.57
N ALA A 387 11.40 -33.83 15.04
CA ALA A 387 12.84 -33.70 15.23
C ALA A 387 13.41 -34.96 15.92
N PRO A 388 14.62 -35.43 15.53
CA PRO A 388 15.20 -36.62 16.09
C PRO A 388 15.38 -36.45 17.61
N PRO A 389 15.21 -37.53 18.41
CA PRO A 389 15.20 -37.41 19.86
C PRO A 389 16.54 -36.90 20.36
N VAL A 390 16.51 -35.76 21.05
CA VAL A 390 17.64 -35.22 21.81
C VAL A 390 18.06 -36.26 22.85
N ALA A 391 19.34 -36.65 22.80
CA ALA A 391 19.93 -37.58 23.75
C ALA A 391 19.73 -37.09 25.20
N LYS A 392 19.18 -37.95 26.05
CA LYS A 392 18.96 -37.64 27.47
C LYS A 392 20.28 -37.25 28.14
N PRO A 393 20.34 -36.15 28.91
CA PRO A 393 21.50 -35.83 29.71
C PRO A 393 21.66 -36.87 30.82
N ARG A 394 22.87 -37.43 30.96
CA ARG A 394 23.25 -38.29 32.08
C ARG A 394 23.13 -37.49 33.37
N SER A 395 22.19 -37.83 34.24
CA SER A 395 22.16 -37.32 35.60
C SER A 395 23.25 -38.03 36.43
N HIS A 396 24.29 -37.28 36.77
CA HIS A 396 25.14 -37.58 37.91
C HIS A 396 24.34 -37.35 39.20
N ASN A 397 23.93 -38.43 39.86
CA ASN A 397 23.59 -38.38 41.27
C ASN A 397 24.78 -38.87 42.08
N ALA A 398 25.54 -37.90 42.63
CA ALA A 398 26.48 -38.10 43.72
C ALA A 398 25.93 -37.41 44.98
N PHE A 399 26.33 -37.95 46.13
CA PHE A 399 25.98 -37.59 47.52
C PHE A 399 24.67 -38.20 48.04
N GLY A 400 24.65 -39.03 49.09
CA GLY A 400 25.71 -39.54 49.95
C GLY A 400 25.14 -40.01 51.30
N SER A 401 25.33 -41.31 51.60
CA SER A 401 25.61 -41.90 52.91
C SER A 401 24.51 -41.95 54.01
N PRO A 402 24.71 -42.75 55.09
CA PRO A 402 25.11 -44.16 55.12
C PRO A 402 24.26 -44.97 56.12
N ASN A 403 24.08 -46.28 55.94
CA ASN A 403 24.17 -47.17 57.11
C ASN A 403 24.50 -48.63 56.80
N ARG A 404 25.30 -49.18 57.70
CA ARG A 404 25.89 -50.52 57.75
C ARG A 404 24.82 -51.59 57.98
N SER A 405 25.00 -52.77 57.39
CA SER A 405 25.59 -53.94 58.06
C SER A 405 25.12 -55.28 57.45
N ARG A 406 26.12 -56.16 57.20
CA ARG A 406 26.18 -57.61 57.49
C ARG A 406 24.94 -58.45 57.11
N ARG A 407 25.03 -59.55 56.35
CA ARG A 407 25.94 -60.70 56.47
C ARG A 407 25.64 -61.67 55.32
N THR A 408 26.70 -62.27 54.76
CA THR A 408 26.73 -63.54 54.01
C THR A 408 26.37 -64.75 54.90
N PRO A 409 26.42 -66.01 54.43
CA PRO A 409 26.24 -66.59 53.07
C PRO A 409 25.31 -67.84 53.10
N GLY A 410 25.07 -68.50 51.95
CA GLY A 410 24.75 -69.93 51.99
C GLY A 410 24.37 -70.59 50.67
N VAL A 411 25.40 -71.00 49.92
CA VAL A 411 25.53 -72.22 49.09
C VAL A 411 24.72 -72.35 47.82
#